data_AF-A0A821BLU3-F1
#
_entry.id   AF-A0A821BLU3-F1
#
_cell.length_a   1.000
_cell.length_b   1.000
_cell.length_c   1.000
_cell.angle_alpha   90.00
_cell.angle_beta   90.00
_cell.angle_gamma   90.00
#
_symmetry.space_group_name_H-M   'P 1'
#
loop_
_entity.id
_entity.type
_entity.pdbx_description
1 polymer ?
#
loop_
_entity_poly.entity_id
_entity_poly.type
_entity_poly.pdbx_seq_one_letter_code
_entity_poly.pdbx_strand_id
1 'polypeptide(L)'
;MDNMNDDVIYPLDISSLNRYFIQLISCGDDYQFQEIIKTFLPILIRSIEVQTDDFRKKAVEVFIHINKRVKARSEIQVPVRSLLEIFTTSTQCSPFASNFSIMYIKMGFMRLKPDYQIELIPLLFQSLTNRSTSHQELLMGLIVYALQYVKIIPNTNENIIKYGLTDQPIIRNLFLNFLLNIILLPYKFEESKPRNTTKTTQRTYVEPSQAPVDEVLFSTMDDAPSKEAEVFKQPYPCMNEQLYNRITEAIQTDDLNQVEKLKVAILKFLNGNIYSENDIIFHFVLATADSRYSVVLAAEHDIKRLTVAVDWNSMQHIQSLFEFFLGTSKILKQQNEDLIRNPSNTRIRLKLYPYLLKSRTASTIFPHAIQ
;
A
#
# COMPACT_ATOMS: atom_id res chain seq x y z
N MET A 1 -1.04 46.65 22.60
CA MET A 1 0.02 45.69 22.23
C MET A 1 -0.68 44.34 22.06
N ASP A 2 -1.65 44.24 21.17
CA ASP A 2 -1.50 44.23 19.71
C ASP A 2 -0.52 43.15 19.25
N ASN A 3 -1.09 42.00 18.89
CA ASN A 3 -0.77 41.17 17.73
C ASN A 3 -1.05 39.70 18.05
N MET A 4 -2.29 39.27 17.87
CA MET A 4 -2.54 37.95 17.30
C MET A 4 -3.49 38.18 16.13
N ASN A 5 -2.90 38.24 14.94
CA ASN A 5 -3.60 38.00 13.69
C ASN A 5 -4.16 36.57 13.76
N ASP A 6 -5.37 36.44 14.28
CA ASP A 6 -6.26 35.43 13.73
C ASP A 6 -6.47 35.85 12.27
N ASP A 7 -5.83 35.13 11.35
CA ASP A 7 -6.10 35.22 9.92
C ASP A 7 -7.58 34.82 9.69
N VAL A 8 -8.48 35.77 9.90
CA VAL A 8 -9.88 35.69 9.51
C VAL A 8 -9.90 35.76 7.99
N ILE A 9 -9.65 34.61 7.36
CA ILE A 9 -9.77 34.43 5.93
C ILE A 9 -11.26 34.52 5.61
N TYR A 10 -11.68 35.64 5.00
CA TYR A 10 -13.03 35.81 4.51
C TYR A 10 -13.37 34.66 3.53
N PRO A 11 -14.47 33.93 3.76
CA PRO A 11 -14.84 32.81 2.91
C PRO A 11 -15.20 33.33 1.51
N LEU A 12 -14.68 32.65 0.48
CA LEU A 12 -14.86 33.05 -0.92
C LEU A 12 -16.35 33.17 -1.25
N ASP A 13 -16.80 34.29 -1.82
CA ASP A 13 -18.18 34.46 -2.24
C ASP A 13 -18.46 33.80 -3.60
N ILE A 14 -19.74 33.56 -3.91
CA ILE A 14 -20.16 32.92 -5.17
C ILE A 14 -19.74 33.77 -6.39
N SER A 15 -19.75 35.10 -6.27
CA SER A 15 -19.33 36.01 -7.35
C SER A 15 -17.84 35.87 -7.65
N SER A 16 -16.97 35.82 -6.63
CA SER A 16 -15.54 35.57 -6.84
C SER A 16 -15.29 34.17 -7.37
N LEU A 17 -16.02 33.15 -6.90
CA LEU A 17 -15.93 31.79 -7.46
C LEU A 17 -16.24 31.77 -8.96
N ASN A 18 -17.29 32.47 -9.40
CA ASN A 18 -17.61 32.60 -10.82
C ASN A 18 -16.52 33.34 -11.60
N ARG A 19 -15.92 34.39 -11.02
CA ARG A 19 -14.81 35.12 -11.65
C ARG A 19 -13.59 34.23 -11.83
N TYR A 20 -13.19 33.49 -10.81
CA TYR A 20 -12.09 32.52 -10.88
C TYR A 20 -12.39 31.39 -11.87
N PHE A 21 -13.65 30.93 -11.92
CA PHE A 21 -14.06 29.92 -12.88
C PHE A 21 -13.91 30.39 -14.33
N ILE A 22 -14.34 31.63 -14.64
CA ILE A 22 -14.15 32.22 -15.97
C ILE A 22 -12.65 32.34 -16.28
N GLN A 23 -11.84 32.82 -15.34
CA GLN A 23 -10.39 32.92 -15.53
C GLN A 23 -9.75 31.55 -15.82
N LEU A 24 -10.14 30.48 -15.12
CA LEU A 24 -9.65 29.13 -15.35
C LEU A 24 -10.00 28.61 -16.75
N ILE A 25 -11.19 28.94 -17.26
CA ILE A 25 -11.63 28.54 -18.60
C ILE A 25 -10.90 29.35 -19.68
N SER A 26 -10.66 30.64 -19.44
CA SER A 26 -10.02 31.56 -20.39
C SER A 26 -8.50 31.43 -20.46
N CYS A 27 -7.86 30.60 -19.63
CA CYS A 27 -6.41 30.38 -19.65
C CYS A 27 -5.96 29.76 -20.99
N GLY A 28 -5.18 30.54 -21.76
CA GLY A 28 -4.66 30.13 -23.08
C GLY A 28 -3.52 29.12 -23.02
N ASP A 29 -2.72 29.13 -21.95
CA ASP A 29 -1.58 28.24 -21.77
C ASP A 29 -1.64 27.48 -20.43
N ASP A 30 -0.73 26.51 -20.24
CA ASP A 30 -0.65 25.70 -19.02
C ASP A 30 0.01 26.42 -17.85
N TYR A 31 0.88 27.38 -18.14
CA TYR A 31 1.61 28.13 -17.12
C TYR A 31 0.66 29.04 -16.33
N GLN A 32 -0.17 29.81 -17.03
CA GLN A 32 -1.21 30.66 -16.46
C GLN A 32 -2.19 29.83 -15.64
N PHE A 33 -2.64 28.70 -16.18
CA PHE A 33 -3.54 27.80 -15.46
C PHE A 33 -2.91 27.27 -14.17
N GLN A 34 -1.63 26.88 -14.23
CA GLN A 34 -0.89 26.42 -13.06
C GLN A 34 -0.76 27.51 -11.99
N GLU A 35 -0.43 28.75 -12.36
CA GLU A 35 -0.31 29.87 -11.41
C GLU A 35 -1.64 30.20 -10.73
N ILE A 36 -2.75 30.15 -11.48
CA ILE A 36 -4.08 30.31 -10.91
C ILE A 36 -4.37 29.18 -9.93
N ILE A 37 -4.17 27.92 -10.31
CA ILE A 37 -4.45 26.78 -9.42
C ILE A 37 -3.61 26.81 -8.15
N LYS A 38 -2.33 27.19 -8.23
CA LYS A 38 -1.45 27.28 -7.05
C LYS A 38 -2.05 28.15 -5.95
N THR A 39 -2.69 29.24 -6.32
CA THR A 39 -3.29 30.19 -5.38
C THR A 39 -4.74 29.85 -5.06
N PHE A 40 -5.53 29.57 -6.10
CA PHE A 40 -6.97 29.44 -5.99
C PHE A 40 -7.43 28.11 -5.39
N LEU A 41 -6.76 26.99 -5.70
CA LEU A 41 -7.19 25.67 -5.24
C LEU A 41 -7.14 25.52 -3.71
N PRO A 42 -6.07 25.95 -3.00
CA PRO A 42 -6.04 25.97 -1.53
C PRO A 42 -7.18 26.82 -0.94
N ILE A 43 -7.43 28.00 -1.50
CA ILE A 43 -8.49 28.92 -1.05
C ILE A 43 -9.88 28.27 -1.24
N LEU A 44 -10.10 27.64 -2.39
CA LEU A 44 -11.37 26.97 -2.69
C LEU A 44 -11.63 25.82 -1.71
N ILE A 45 -10.62 24.98 -1.44
CA ILE A 45 -10.73 23.87 -0.47
C ILE A 45 -11.04 24.36 0.94
N ARG A 46 -10.42 25.45 1.38
CA ARG A 46 -10.73 26.02 2.69
C ARG A 46 -12.13 26.65 2.74
N SER A 47 -12.56 27.25 1.63
CA SER A 47 -13.88 27.91 1.54
C SER A 47 -15.03 26.91 1.52
N ILE A 48 -14.90 25.76 0.86
CA ILE A 48 -15.98 24.75 0.79
C ILE A 48 -16.36 24.15 2.15
N GLU A 49 -15.49 24.28 3.16
CA GLU A 49 -15.72 23.76 4.52
C GLU A 49 -16.81 24.56 5.25
N VAL A 50 -16.92 25.87 5.01
CA VAL A 50 -17.77 26.80 5.76
C VAL A 50 -19.01 27.25 4.97
N GLN A 51 -19.12 26.87 3.69
CA GLN A 51 -20.09 27.46 2.76
C GLN A 51 -21.38 26.63 2.55
N THR A 52 -22.40 27.31 1.99
CA THR A 52 -23.74 26.77 1.69
C THR A 52 -23.73 25.68 0.61
N ASP A 53 -24.83 24.91 0.50
CA ASP A 53 -24.97 23.85 -0.51
C ASP A 53 -24.80 24.36 -1.95
N ASP A 54 -25.28 25.57 -2.25
CA ASP A 54 -25.20 26.13 -3.60
C ASP A 54 -23.78 26.53 -3.98
N PHE A 55 -23.00 27.06 -3.03
CA PHE A 55 -21.56 27.27 -3.23
C PHE A 55 -20.86 25.93 -3.46
N ARG A 56 -21.19 24.89 -2.67
CA ARG A 56 -20.60 23.55 -2.82
C ARG A 56 -20.90 22.94 -4.19
N LYS A 57 -22.13 23.05 -4.70
CA LYS A 57 -22.48 22.61 -6.07
C LYS A 57 -21.62 23.31 -7.11
N LYS A 58 -21.46 24.64 -7.00
CA LYS A 58 -20.64 25.39 -7.95
C LYS A 58 -19.15 25.04 -7.83
N ALA A 59 -18.64 24.87 -6.62
CA ALA A 59 -17.26 24.44 -6.38
C ALA A 59 -16.97 23.06 -7.01
N VAL A 60 -17.92 22.13 -6.97
CA VAL A 60 -17.80 20.82 -7.64
C VAL A 60 -17.67 20.99 -9.15
N GLU A 61 -18.45 21.87 -9.77
CA GLU A 61 -18.31 22.19 -11.20
C GLU A 61 -16.89 22.69 -11.48
N VAL A 62 -16.38 23.63 -10.67
CA VAL A 62 -15.01 24.13 -10.81
C VAL A 62 -13.97 23.01 -10.66
N PHE A 63 -14.13 22.12 -9.67
CA PHE A 63 -13.25 20.97 -9.50
C PHE A 63 -13.30 20.01 -10.69
N ILE A 64 -14.45 19.80 -11.33
CA ILE A 64 -14.55 18.96 -12.54
C ILE A 64 -13.70 19.55 -13.66
N HIS A 65 -13.76 20.86 -13.88
CA HIS A 65 -12.95 21.54 -14.90
C HIS A 65 -11.45 21.48 -14.59
N ILE A 66 -11.08 21.74 -13.34
CA ILE A 66 -9.70 21.59 -12.87
C ILE A 66 -9.20 20.16 -13.12
N ASN A 67 -9.96 19.16 -12.66
CA ASN A 67 -9.63 17.75 -12.81
C ASN A 67 -9.47 17.33 -14.27
N LYS A 68 -10.36 17.76 -15.17
CA LYS A 68 -10.25 17.45 -16.60
C LYS A 68 -8.93 17.95 -17.18
N ARG A 69 -8.54 19.20 -16.90
CA ARG A 69 -7.32 19.79 -17.46
C ARG A 69 -6.05 19.21 -16.83
N VAL A 70 -6.03 19.05 -15.50
CA VAL A 70 -4.89 18.42 -14.79
C VAL A 70 -4.70 16.97 -15.23
N LYS A 71 -5.78 16.18 -15.43
CA LYS A 71 -5.66 14.80 -15.91
C LYS A 71 -5.23 14.71 -17.38
N ALA A 72 -5.67 15.64 -18.22
CA ALA A 72 -5.28 15.67 -19.62
C ALA A 72 -3.81 16.02 -19.85
N ARG A 73 -3.17 16.75 -18.93
CA ARG A 73 -1.81 17.26 -19.08
C ARG A 73 -0.98 16.91 -17.85
N SER A 74 -0.08 15.94 -17.97
CA SER A 74 0.72 15.40 -16.85
C SER A 74 1.72 16.41 -16.26
N GLU A 75 2.10 17.43 -17.01
CA GLU A 75 3.12 18.42 -16.61
C GLU A 75 2.59 19.48 -15.62
N ILE A 76 1.28 19.73 -15.61
CA ILE A 76 0.66 20.73 -14.74
C ILE A 76 0.88 20.34 -13.27
N GLN A 77 1.51 21.24 -12.51
CA GLN A 77 1.76 21.07 -11.09
C GLN A 77 0.57 21.55 -10.25
N VAL A 78 0.36 20.88 -9.11
CA VAL A 78 -0.68 21.20 -8.13
C VAL A 78 0.03 21.66 -6.84
N PRO A 79 -0.51 22.62 -6.06
CA PRO A 79 0.13 23.13 -4.85
C PRO A 79 0.08 22.13 -3.67
N VAL A 80 0.79 20.99 -3.79
CA VAL A 80 0.73 19.89 -2.82
C VAL A 80 1.08 20.32 -1.41
N ARG A 81 2.12 21.15 -1.24
CA ARG A 81 2.55 21.62 0.09
C ARG A 81 1.45 22.41 0.81
N SER A 82 0.89 23.43 0.15
CA SER A 82 -0.18 24.26 0.72
C SER A 82 -1.44 23.43 1.00
N LEU A 83 -1.76 22.46 0.14
CA LEU A 83 -2.87 21.54 0.38
C LEU A 83 -2.62 20.63 1.58
N LEU A 84 -1.41 20.13 1.76
CA LEU A 84 -1.03 19.36 2.95
C LEU A 84 -1.11 20.21 4.21
N GLU A 85 -0.59 21.44 4.20
CA GLU A 85 -0.67 22.35 5.35
C GLU A 85 -2.12 22.63 5.77
N ILE A 86 -3.03 22.84 4.80
CA ILE A 86 -4.48 22.94 5.06
C ILE A 86 -5.02 21.62 5.63
N PHE A 87 -4.66 20.50 4.99
CA PHE A 87 -5.11 19.18 5.41
C PHE A 87 -4.58 18.78 6.79
N THR A 88 -3.43 19.28 7.25
CA THR A 88 -2.92 19.05 8.61
C THR A 88 -3.63 19.96 9.62
N THR A 89 -3.75 21.26 9.32
CA THR A 89 -4.20 22.28 10.27
C THR A 89 -5.70 22.18 10.58
N SER A 90 -6.52 21.76 9.62
CA SER A 90 -7.97 21.61 9.83
C SER A 90 -8.28 20.36 10.67
N THR A 91 -8.32 20.50 12.00
CA THR A 91 -8.63 19.41 12.95
C THR A 91 -10.06 18.85 12.80
N GLN A 92 -10.99 19.61 12.21
CA GLN A 92 -12.37 19.18 11.93
C GLN A 92 -12.76 19.35 10.46
N CYS A 93 -11.87 18.95 9.54
CA CYS A 93 -12.14 19.07 8.12
C CYS A 93 -13.38 18.23 7.75
N SER A 94 -14.40 18.88 7.15
CA SER A 94 -15.58 18.15 6.66
C SER A 94 -15.15 16.99 5.75
N PRO A 95 -15.85 15.83 5.76
CA PRO A 95 -15.51 14.71 4.87
C PRO A 95 -15.44 15.14 3.40
N PHE A 96 -16.27 16.12 3.02
CA PHE A 96 -16.29 16.70 1.70
C PHE A 96 -14.97 17.41 1.34
N ALA A 97 -14.49 18.34 2.17
CA ALA A 97 -13.23 19.04 1.94
C ALA A 97 -12.02 18.13 2.05
N SER A 98 -12.04 17.17 2.98
CA SER A 98 -10.99 16.18 3.18
C SER A 98 -10.78 15.31 1.92
N ASN A 99 -11.88 14.86 1.30
CA ASN A 99 -11.83 14.00 0.12
C ASN A 99 -11.25 14.72 -1.11
N PHE A 100 -11.60 16.00 -1.32
CA PHE A 100 -10.97 16.79 -2.38
C PHE A 100 -9.51 17.10 -2.08
N SER A 101 -9.18 17.41 -0.82
CA SER A 101 -7.80 17.67 -0.40
C SER A 101 -6.91 16.46 -0.68
N ILE A 102 -7.27 15.27 -0.19
CA ILE A 102 -6.46 14.06 -0.40
C ILE A 102 -6.35 13.69 -1.88
N MET A 103 -7.42 13.89 -2.66
CA MET A 103 -7.41 13.65 -4.11
C MET A 103 -6.38 14.54 -4.82
N TYR A 104 -6.37 15.85 -4.54
CA TYR A 104 -5.43 16.78 -5.17
C TYR A 104 -4.00 16.63 -4.65
N ILE A 105 -3.82 16.37 -3.35
CA ILE A 105 -2.52 16.02 -2.75
C ILE A 105 -1.92 14.84 -3.52
N LYS A 106 -2.69 13.77 -3.66
CA LYS A 106 -2.27 12.56 -4.36
C LYS A 106 -1.98 12.79 -5.84
N MET A 107 -2.88 13.47 -6.56
CA MET A 107 -2.68 13.78 -7.98
C MET A 107 -1.44 14.64 -8.22
N GLY A 108 -1.18 15.60 -7.32
CA GLY A 108 -0.01 16.47 -7.40
C GLY A 108 1.29 15.78 -6.98
N PHE A 109 1.25 14.97 -5.93
CA PHE A 109 2.45 14.36 -5.34
C PHE A 109 3.21 13.49 -6.35
N MET A 110 2.49 12.66 -7.10
CA MET A 110 3.05 11.78 -8.12
C MET A 110 3.68 12.51 -9.31
N ARG A 111 3.46 13.83 -9.43
CA ARG A 111 4.00 14.70 -10.50
C ARG A 111 5.19 15.53 -10.06
N LEU A 112 5.45 15.59 -8.76
CA LEU A 112 6.59 16.31 -8.21
C LEU A 112 7.89 15.60 -8.56
N LYS A 113 8.98 16.37 -8.64
CA LYS A 113 10.33 15.79 -8.73
C LYS A 113 10.67 15.03 -7.43
N PRO A 114 11.52 14.00 -7.49
CA PRO A 114 11.91 13.20 -6.33
C PRO A 114 12.38 14.03 -5.13
N ASP A 115 13.16 15.09 -5.36
CA ASP A 115 13.71 15.93 -4.28
C ASP A 115 12.60 16.60 -3.45
N TYR A 116 11.57 17.12 -4.13
CA TYR A 116 10.41 17.74 -3.46
C TYR A 116 9.50 16.70 -2.79
N GLN A 117 9.40 15.47 -3.34
CA GLN A 117 8.66 14.39 -2.69
C GLN A 117 9.29 14.02 -1.34
N ILE A 118 10.62 13.97 -1.28
CA ILE A 118 11.36 13.67 -0.05
C ILE A 118 11.17 14.77 1.00
N GLU A 119 11.19 16.04 0.58
CA GLU A 119 10.97 17.19 1.49
C GLU A 119 9.60 17.16 2.18
N LEU A 120 8.59 16.59 1.52
CA LEU A 120 7.22 16.52 2.04
C LEU A 120 6.98 15.34 2.99
N ILE A 121 7.92 14.39 3.13
CA ILE A 121 7.75 13.21 3.99
C ILE A 121 7.38 13.58 5.44
N PRO A 122 8.06 14.51 6.13
CA PRO A 122 7.70 14.90 7.49
C PRO A 122 6.27 15.44 7.60
N LEU A 123 5.85 16.26 6.62
CA LEU A 123 4.51 16.85 6.58
C LEU A 123 3.42 15.81 6.30
N LEU A 124 3.72 14.79 5.48
CA LEU A 124 2.84 13.65 5.27
C LEU A 124 2.62 12.85 6.56
N PHE A 125 3.70 12.57 7.32
CA PHE A 125 3.59 11.90 8.61
C PHE A 125 2.76 12.69 9.62
N GLN A 126 2.99 14.01 9.70
CA GLN A 126 2.19 14.90 10.56
C GLN A 126 0.70 14.87 10.17
N SER A 127 0.40 14.74 8.88
CA SER A 127 -0.97 14.69 8.35
C SER A 127 -1.73 13.39 8.65
N LEU A 128 -1.07 12.35 9.19
CA LEU A 128 -1.71 11.07 9.52
C LEU A 128 -2.56 11.14 10.80
N THR A 129 -2.25 12.06 11.71
CA THR A 129 -2.94 12.18 13.01
C THR A 129 -4.42 12.53 12.82
N ASN A 130 -5.32 11.84 13.54
CA ASN A 130 -6.77 12.13 13.56
C ASN A 130 -7.44 12.08 12.17
N ARG A 131 -7.00 11.18 11.29
CA ARG A 131 -7.60 10.95 9.97
C ARG A 131 -8.25 9.57 9.86
N SER A 132 -9.15 9.44 8.89
CA SER A 132 -9.78 8.15 8.56
C SER A 132 -8.73 7.13 8.11
N THR A 133 -8.99 5.84 8.34
CA THR A 133 -8.08 4.75 7.94
C THR A 133 -7.74 4.82 6.45
N SER A 134 -8.73 5.07 5.59
CA SER A 134 -8.52 5.20 4.14
C SER A 134 -7.60 6.38 3.78
N HIS A 135 -7.76 7.54 4.44
CA HIS A 135 -6.86 8.68 4.21
C HIS A 135 -5.45 8.41 4.74
N GLN A 136 -5.33 7.75 5.89
CA GLN A 136 -4.04 7.35 6.44
C GLN A 136 -3.30 6.42 5.47
N GLU A 137 -3.98 5.40 4.94
CA GLU A 137 -3.41 4.46 3.97
C GLU A 137 -2.96 5.16 2.69
N LEU A 138 -3.77 6.06 2.14
CA LEU A 138 -3.41 6.85 0.96
C LEU A 138 -2.14 7.69 1.21
N LEU A 139 -2.07 8.40 2.35
CA LEU A 139 -0.90 9.21 2.72
C LEU A 139 0.34 8.33 2.94
N MET A 140 0.21 7.18 3.59
CA MET A 140 1.31 6.23 3.75
C MET A 140 1.76 5.66 2.40
N GLY A 141 0.85 5.44 1.45
CA GLY A 141 1.17 5.09 0.08
C GLY A 141 2.08 6.13 -0.60
N LEU A 142 1.78 7.44 -0.42
CA LEU A 142 2.64 8.53 -0.90
C LEU A 142 4.03 8.51 -0.25
N ILE A 143 4.09 8.28 1.07
CA ILE A 143 5.35 8.17 1.81
C ILE A 143 6.19 7.03 1.22
N VAL A 144 5.62 5.83 1.06
CA VAL A 144 6.33 4.67 0.50
C VAL A 144 6.81 4.94 -0.93
N TYR A 145 6.04 5.68 -1.72
CA TYR A 145 6.46 6.09 -3.06
C TYR A 145 7.73 6.95 -3.02
N ALA A 146 7.79 7.91 -2.08
CA ALA A 146 8.95 8.77 -1.88
C ALA A 146 10.17 8.02 -1.32
N LEU A 147 9.96 6.96 -0.51
CA LEU A 147 11.04 6.14 0.04
C LEU A 147 11.96 5.53 -1.03
N GLN A 148 11.47 5.36 -2.26
CA GLN A 148 12.29 4.87 -3.39
C GLN A 148 13.49 5.77 -3.71
N TYR A 149 13.38 7.06 -3.39
CA TYR A 149 14.39 8.08 -3.68
C TYR A 149 15.18 8.50 -2.43
N VAL A 150 14.77 8.04 -1.25
CA VAL A 150 15.39 8.36 0.02
C VAL A 150 16.73 7.65 0.15
N LYS A 151 17.79 8.44 0.34
CA LYS A 151 19.13 7.94 0.64
C LYS A 151 19.29 7.77 2.14
N ILE A 152 19.26 6.53 2.59
CA ILE A 152 19.35 6.17 4.00
C ILE A 152 20.80 5.89 4.32
N ILE A 153 21.32 6.64 5.28
CA ILE A 153 22.67 6.46 5.79
C ILE A 153 22.56 5.47 6.95
N PRO A 154 23.09 4.24 6.84
CA PRO A 154 22.98 3.26 7.92
C PRO A 154 23.60 3.81 9.21
N ASN A 155 23.01 3.47 10.36
CA ASN A 155 23.57 3.73 11.70
C ASN A 155 23.63 5.20 12.16
N THR A 156 22.82 6.11 11.62
CA THR A 156 22.76 7.49 12.12
C THR A 156 21.35 7.89 12.53
N ASN A 157 21.18 8.38 13.77
CA ASN A 157 19.92 8.91 14.30
C ASN A 157 19.40 10.13 13.51
N GLU A 158 20.25 10.72 12.68
CA GLU A 158 19.91 11.80 11.76
C GLU A 158 18.78 11.44 10.79
N ASN A 159 18.61 10.16 10.41
CA ASN A 159 17.51 9.76 9.53
C ASN A 159 16.14 9.95 10.20
N ILE A 160 16.04 9.71 11.50
CA ILE A 160 14.80 9.86 12.27
C ILE A 160 14.39 11.34 12.27
N ILE A 161 15.36 12.22 12.54
CA ILE A 161 15.18 13.68 12.55
C ILE A 161 14.85 14.19 11.14
N LYS A 162 15.62 13.76 10.15
CA LYS A 162 15.52 14.24 8.75
C LYS A 162 14.20 13.88 8.09
N TYR A 163 13.68 12.68 8.34
CA TYR A 163 12.43 12.22 7.73
C TYR A 163 11.20 12.44 8.63
N GLY A 164 11.38 13.06 9.80
CA GLY A 164 10.27 13.39 10.70
C GLY A 164 9.50 12.16 11.14
N LEU A 165 10.20 11.05 11.38
CA LEU A 165 9.58 9.81 11.85
C LEU A 165 8.95 10.09 13.20
N THR A 166 7.63 10.12 13.22
CA THR A 166 6.82 10.74 14.27
C THR A 166 7.15 10.16 15.63
N ASP A 167 7.28 11.02 16.66
CA ASP A 167 7.41 10.60 18.07
C ASP A 167 6.16 9.84 18.59
N GLN A 168 5.12 9.72 17.76
CA GLN A 168 3.89 9.02 18.09
C GLN A 168 4.01 7.51 17.85
N PRO A 169 3.97 6.68 18.91
CA PRO A 169 4.16 5.22 18.79
C PRO A 169 3.04 4.55 17.98
N ILE A 170 1.82 5.10 18.01
CA ILE A 170 0.66 4.57 17.28
C ILE A 170 0.87 4.66 15.77
N ILE A 171 1.22 5.85 15.27
CA ILE A 171 1.48 6.06 13.83
C ILE A 171 2.69 5.25 13.38
N ARG A 172 3.73 5.17 14.22
CA ARG A 172 4.92 4.37 13.94
C ARG A 172 4.58 2.88 13.73
N ASN A 173 3.74 2.31 14.60
CA ASN A 173 3.29 0.92 14.48
C ASN A 173 2.34 0.73 13.29
N LEU A 174 1.41 1.67 13.08
CA LEU A 174 0.49 1.67 11.95
C LEU A 174 1.25 1.68 10.61
N PHE A 175 2.26 2.54 10.47
CA PHE A 175 3.13 2.57 9.30
C PHE A 175 3.92 1.28 9.14
N LEU A 176 4.47 0.73 10.22
CA LEU A 176 5.20 -0.54 10.16
C LEU A 176 4.32 -1.70 9.68
N ASN A 177 3.07 -1.78 10.13
CA ASN A 177 2.10 -2.76 9.65
C ASN A 177 1.72 -2.51 8.18
N PHE A 178 1.59 -1.25 7.78
CA PHE A 178 1.37 -0.89 6.38
C PHE A 178 2.53 -1.36 5.49
N LEU A 179 3.78 -1.14 5.89
CA LEU A 179 4.97 -1.64 5.18
C LEU A 179 4.98 -3.17 5.06
N LEU A 180 4.61 -3.88 6.12
CA LEU A 180 4.48 -5.33 6.11
C LEU A 180 3.44 -5.79 5.08
N ASN A 181 2.30 -5.10 5.02
CA ASN A 181 1.24 -5.40 4.08
C ASN A 181 1.72 -5.20 2.63
N ILE A 182 2.53 -4.17 2.35
CA ILE A 182 3.12 -4.00 1.02
C ILE A 182 4.08 -5.14 0.66
N ILE A 183 4.90 -5.62 1.61
CA ILE A 183 5.79 -6.78 1.38
C ILE A 183 4.98 -8.03 1.03
N LEU A 184 3.86 -8.25 1.72
CA LEU A 184 2.95 -9.36 1.49
C LEU A 184 2.10 -9.21 0.22
N LEU A 185 2.04 -8.02 -0.39
CA LEU A 185 1.22 -7.76 -1.57
C LEU A 185 1.62 -8.72 -2.71
N PRO A 186 0.67 -9.50 -3.24
CA PRO A 186 0.95 -10.38 -4.36
C PRO A 186 1.14 -9.55 -5.63
N TYR A 187 2.01 -10.03 -6.50
CA TYR A 187 2.13 -9.52 -7.85
C TYR A 187 0.90 -9.98 -8.63
N LYS A 188 0.12 -9.04 -9.18
CA LYS A 188 -0.89 -9.34 -10.19
C LYS A 188 -0.18 -9.83 -11.45
N PHE A 189 0.18 -11.11 -11.50
CA PHE A 189 0.56 -11.71 -12.76
C PHE A 189 -0.64 -11.57 -13.67
N GLU A 190 -0.49 -10.91 -14.81
CA GLU A 190 -1.52 -10.93 -15.85
C GLU A 190 -1.93 -12.39 -16.00
N GLU A 191 -3.16 -12.70 -15.60
CA GLU A 191 -3.75 -13.95 -16.02
C GLU A 191 -3.67 -13.90 -17.54
N SER A 192 -2.81 -14.74 -18.11
CA SER A 192 -2.90 -15.05 -19.52
C SER A 192 -4.36 -15.39 -19.71
N LYS A 193 -5.11 -14.52 -20.40
CA LYS A 193 -6.47 -14.81 -20.88
C LYS A 193 -6.44 -16.27 -21.29
N PRO A 194 -7.37 -17.13 -20.83
CA PRO A 194 -7.34 -18.53 -21.20
C PRO A 194 -7.21 -18.55 -22.72
N ARG A 195 -6.04 -18.98 -23.20
CA ARG A 195 -5.83 -19.19 -24.63
C ARG A 195 -6.86 -20.27 -24.92
N ASN A 196 -7.92 -19.92 -25.63
CA ASN A 196 -8.81 -20.88 -26.26
C ASN A 196 -7.90 -21.91 -26.91
N THR A 197 -7.83 -23.09 -26.32
CA THR A 197 -6.98 -24.17 -26.79
C THR A 197 -7.58 -24.67 -28.09
N THR A 198 -7.18 -24.05 -29.20
CA THR A 198 -7.20 -24.71 -30.49
C THR A 198 -6.29 -25.92 -30.39
N LYS A 199 -6.93 -27.08 -30.48
CA LYS A 199 -6.35 -28.44 -30.56
C LYS A 199 -4.95 -28.42 -31.17
N THR A 200 -3.94 -28.79 -30.39
CA THR A 200 -2.64 -29.17 -30.94
C THR A 200 -2.16 -30.43 -30.22
N THR A 201 -2.40 -31.55 -30.91
CA THR A 201 -1.64 -32.79 -30.98
C THR A 201 -0.54 -32.99 -29.93
N GLN A 202 -0.81 -33.91 -29.00
CA GLN A 202 0.20 -34.53 -28.14
C GLN A 202 1.32 -35.14 -29.01
N ARG A 203 2.56 -34.73 -28.78
CA ARG A 203 3.74 -35.53 -29.14
C ARG A 203 4.16 -36.33 -27.91
N THR A 204 3.76 -37.59 -27.89
CA THR A 204 4.18 -38.58 -26.90
C THR A 204 5.56 -39.11 -27.29
N TYR A 205 6.49 -39.13 -26.34
CA TYR A 205 7.75 -39.86 -26.47
C TYR A 205 7.46 -41.36 -26.48
N VAL A 206 8.08 -42.10 -27.40
CA VAL A 206 8.00 -43.57 -27.50
C VAL A 206 9.39 -44.15 -27.26
N GLU A 207 9.53 -45.00 -26.24
CA GLU A 207 10.63 -45.96 -26.15
C GLU A 207 10.22 -47.27 -26.85
N PRO A 208 11.09 -47.90 -27.65
CA PRO A 208 10.72 -49.06 -28.46
C PRO A 208 11.19 -50.39 -27.85
N SER A 209 10.28 -51.30 -27.55
CA SER A 209 10.52 -52.74 -27.77
C SER A 209 9.25 -53.60 -27.60
N GLN A 210 8.86 -54.21 -28.73
CA GLN A 210 8.23 -55.53 -28.91
C GLN A 210 6.72 -55.70 -28.62
N ALA A 211 5.97 -55.84 -29.71
CA ALA A 211 4.63 -56.43 -29.81
C ALA A 211 4.72 -57.90 -30.30
N PRO A 212 3.63 -58.68 -30.50
CA PRO A 212 2.21 -58.58 -30.08
C PRO A 212 1.68 -59.90 -29.42
N VAL A 213 0.39 -60.00 -29.05
CA VAL A 213 -0.63 -60.96 -29.56
C VAL A 213 -2.01 -60.71 -28.86
N ASP A 214 -2.96 -60.24 -29.65
CA ASP A 214 -4.41 -60.50 -29.79
C ASP A 214 -5.43 -60.77 -28.65
N GLU A 215 -6.59 -60.12 -28.89
CA GLU A 215 -8.01 -60.53 -28.74
C GLU A 215 -8.78 -60.42 -27.39
N VAL A 216 -9.67 -59.40 -27.38
CA VAL A 216 -11.09 -59.35 -26.97
C VAL A 216 -11.50 -59.95 -25.62
N LEU A 217 -11.95 -59.12 -24.66
CA LEU A 217 -13.28 -59.27 -24.02
C LEU A 217 -13.72 -58.09 -23.12
N PHE A 218 -14.97 -57.68 -23.36
CA PHE A 218 -15.96 -57.13 -22.41
C PHE A 218 -15.97 -55.65 -21.98
N SER A 219 -17.10 -55.05 -22.33
CA SER A 219 -17.77 -53.85 -21.82
C SER A 219 -17.99 -53.86 -20.30
N THR A 220 -17.93 -52.69 -19.65
CA THR A 220 -19.10 -51.92 -19.15
C THR A 220 -18.69 -50.85 -18.10
N MET A 221 -19.51 -49.79 -18.05
CA MET A 221 -19.77 -48.85 -16.94
C MET A 221 -18.91 -47.59 -16.80
N ASP A 222 -19.52 -46.51 -17.32
CA ASP A 222 -19.88 -45.27 -16.64
C ASP A 222 -18.83 -44.33 -16.03
N ASP A 223 -18.96 -43.08 -16.50
CA ASP A 223 -18.32 -41.84 -16.09
C ASP A 223 -18.15 -41.69 -14.56
N ALA A 224 -16.90 -41.76 -14.10
CA ALA A 224 -16.49 -41.08 -12.89
C ALA A 224 -15.90 -39.72 -13.31
N PRO A 225 -16.46 -38.57 -12.89
CA PRO A 225 -15.85 -37.29 -13.16
C PRO A 225 -14.55 -37.24 -12.36
N SER A 226 -13.43 -37.20 -13.07
CA SER A 226 -12.16 -36.79 -12.49
C SER A 226 -12.35 -35.35 -12.00
N LYS A 227 -12.65 -35.20 -10.71
CA LYS A 227 -12.45 -33.92 -10.03
C LYS A 227 -10.96 -33.62 -10.16
N GLU A 228 -10.62 -32.80 -11.15
CA GLU A 228 -9.39 -32.02 -11.11
C GLU A 228 -9.30 -31.46 -9.69
N ALA A 229 -8.21 -31.80 -8.99
CA ALA A 229 -7.97 -31.24 -7.68
C ALA A 229 -8.02 -29.72 -7.85
N GLU A 230 -9.05 -29.07 -7.29
CA GLU A 230 -9.08 -27.62 -7.13
C GLU A 230 -7.82 -27.27 -6.35
N VAL A 231 -6.77 -26.88 -7.08
CA VAL A 231 -5.63 -26.19 -6.49
C VAL A 231 -6.25 -24.93 -5.91
N PHE A 232 -6.55 -24.95 -4.61
CA PHE A 232 -6.94 -23.78 -3.83
C PHE A 232 -5.81 -22.76 -3.98
N LYS A 233 -5.84 -21.97 -5.05
CA LYS A 233 -5.09 -20.73 -5.18
C LYS A 233 -5.72 -19.81 -4.14
N GLN A 234 -5.18 -19.82 -2.93
CA GLN A 234 -5.53 -18.77 -1.97
C GLN A 234 -5.25 -17.43 -2.65
N PRO A 235 -6.27 -16.58 -2.87
CA PRO A 235 -6.13 -15.43 -3.74
C PRO A 235 -5.12 -14.42 -3.15
N TYR A 236 -5.00 -14.36 -1.82
CA TYR A 236 -4.09 -13.44 -1.12
C TYR A 236 -3.48 -14.12 0.13
N PRO A 237 -2.24 -14.65 0.07
CA PRO A 237 -1.57 -15.24 1.23
C PRO A 237 -1.41 -14.22 2.38
N CYS A 238 -1.70 -14.61 3.62
CA CYS A 238 -1.57 -13.74 4.81
C CYS A 238 -2.44 -12.45 4.83
N MET A 239 -3.36 -12.29 3.87
CA MET A 239 -4.18 -11.08 3.70
C MET A 239 -5.64 -11.44 3.40
N ASN A 240 -6.58 -10.59 3.84
CA ASN A 240 -7.98 -10.64 3.38
C ASN A 240 -8.16 -9.77 2.10
N GLU A 241 -9.31 -9.93 1.44
CA GLU A 241 -9.62 -9.21 0.19
C GLU A 241 -9.78 -7.69 0.39
N GLN A 242 -10.41 -7.27 1.49
CA GLN A 242 -10.61 -5.86 1.81
C GLN A 242 -9.28 -5.12 1.98
N LEU A 243 -8.35 -5.69 2.75
CA LEU A 243 -7.00 -5.15 2.95
C LEU A 243 -6.25 -5.12 1.63
N TYR A 244 -6.31 -6.18 0.83
CA TYR A 244 -5.67 -6.20 -0.49
C TYR A 244 -6.15 -5.04 -1.36
N ASN A 245 -7.47 -4.81 -1.43
CA ASN A 245 -8.04 -3.72 -2.23
C ASN A 245 -7.61 -2.34 -1.72
N ARG A 246 -7.64 -2.11 -0.39
CA ARG A 246 -7.21 -0.85 0.22
C ARG A 246 -5.74 -0.54 -0.02
N ILE A 247 -4.84 -1.51 0.19
CA ILE A 247 -3.40 -1.33 -0.03
C ILE A 247 -3.11 -1.11 -1.52
N THR A 248 -3.79 -1.83 -2.41
CA THR A 248 -3.68 -1.61 -3.85
C THR A 248 -4.14 -0.21 -4.25
N GLU A 249 -5.24 0.27 -3.68
CA GLU A 249 -5.75 1.64 -3.88
C GLU A 249 -4.83 2.71 -3.27
N ALA A 250 -4.12 2.41 -2.19
CA ALA A 250 -3.18 3.32 -1.57
C ALA A 250 -1.93 3.55 -2.44
N ILE A 251 -1.38 2.48 -3.02
CA ILE A 251 -0.13 2.53 -3.80
C ILE A 251 -0.38 2.97 -5.25
N GLN A 252 -1.52 2.62 -5.83
CA GLN A 252 -1.94 3.03 -7.19
C GLN A 252 -0.97 2.67 -8.30
N THR A 253 -0.28 1.54 -8.16
CA THR A 253 0.53 0.98 -9.23
C THR A 253 0.07 -0.43 -9.54
N ASP A 254 -0.35 -0.64 -10.79
CA ASP A 254 -0.54 -1.98 -11.34
C ASP A 254 0.74 -2.50 -12.01
N ASP A 255 1.76 -1.66 -12.16
CA ASP A 255 3.07 -2.08 -12.69
C ASP A 255 3.83 -2.92 -11.66
N LEU A 256 4.04 -4.18 -12.02
CA LEU A 256 4.80 -5.17 -11.26
C LEU A 256 6.20 -4.67 -10.89
N ASN A 257 6.85 -3.92 -11.78
CA ASN A 257 8.20 -3.42 -11.56
C ASN A 257 8.21 -2.31 -10.49
N GLN A 258 7.15 -1.52 -10.40
CA GLN A 258 7.03 -0.52 -9.35
C GLN A 258 6.77 -1.18 -8.00
N VAL A 259 5.92 -2.20 -7.93
CA VAL A 259 5.72 -2.96 -6.67
C VAL A 259 7.04 -3.57 -6.18
N GLU A 260 7.84 -4.13 -7.09
CA GLU A 260 9.18 -4.65 -6.78
C GLU A 260 10.10 -3.55 -6.23
N LYS A 261 10.17 -2.39 -6.89
CA LYS A 261 10.98 -1.24 -6.42
C LYS A 261 10.54 -0.73 -5.05
N LEU A 262 9.23 -0.66 -4.82
CA LEU A 262 8.68 -0.26 -3.52
C LEU A 262 9.10 -1.25 -2.43
N LYS A 263 8.95 -2.57 -2.64
CA LYS A 263 9.38 -3.58 -1.67
C LYS A 263 10.88 -3.49 -1.35
N VAL A 264 11.73 -3.30 -2.35
CA VAL A 264 13.18 -3.10 -2.14
C VAL A 264 13.45 -1.81 -1.36
N ALA A 265 12.75 -0.72 -1.66
CA ALA A 265 12.87 0.55 -0.93
C ALA A 265 12.46 0.40 0.54
N ILE A 266 11.38 -0.35 0.82
CA ILE A 266 10.93 -0.66 2.18
C ILE A 266 12.02 -1.40 2.95
N LEU A 267 12.64 -2.43 2.38
CA LEU A 267 13.70 -3.19 3.06
C LEU A 267 14.92 -2.33 3.37
N LYS A 268 15.34 -1.49 2.41
CA LYS A 268 16.41 -0.49 2.63
C LYS A 268 16.04 0.49 3.74
N PHE A 269 14.77 0.86 3.82
CA PHE A 269 14.24 1.74 4.85
C PHE A 269 14.24 1.13 6.23
N LEU A 270 13.79 -0.12 6.37
CA LEU A 270 13.81 -0.83 7.64
C LEU A 270 15.24 -1.09 8.13
N ASN A 271 16.22 -1.22 7.22
CA ASN A 271 17.65 -1.32 7.55
C ASN A 271 18.28 0.00 8.07
N GLY A 272 17.53 1.11 8.07
CA GLY A 272 18.00 2.43 8.51
C GLY A 272 18.11 2.64 10.03
N ASN A 273 17.97 1.58 10.85
CA ASN A 273 17.92 1.62 12.33
C ASN A 273 16.85 2.57 12.92
N ILE A 274 15.75 2.76 12.18
CA ILE A 274 14.60 3.55 12.64
C ILE A 274 13.70 2.71 13.56
N TYR A 275 13.65 1.41 13.29
CA TYR A 275 12.82 0.44 14.00
C TYR A 275 13.68 -0.53 14.79
N SER A 276 13.10 -1.11 15.86
CA SER A 276 13.76 -2.16 16.62
C SER A 276 13.88 -3.41 15.76
N GLU A 277 14.94 -4.19 15.96
CA GLU A 277 15.15 -5.44 15.21
C GLU A 277 14.02 -6.46 15.46
N ASN A 278 13.42 -6.44 16.66
CA ASN A 278 12.24 -7.25 17.00
C ASN A 278 11.00 -6.85 16.18
N ASP A 279 10.85 -5.57 15.86
CA ASP A 279 9.69 -5.04 15.15
C ASP A 279 9.76 -5.35 13.63
N ILE A 280 10.98 -5.42 13.07
CA ILE A 280 11.20 -5.55 11.61
C ILE A 280 11.50 -6.98 11.14
N ILE A 281 11.81 -7.92 12.03
CA ILE A 281 12.28 -9.26 11.66
C ILE A 281 11.34 -9.97 10.68
N PHE A 282 10.02 -9.85 10.88
CA PHE A 282 9.04 -10.51 10.01
C PHE A 282 8.97 -9.90 8.62
N HIS A 283 9.23 -8.60 8.46
CA HIS A 283 9.34 -7.96 7.14
C HIS A 283 10.43 -8.61 6.30
N PHE A 284 11.59 -8.88 6.91
CA PHE A 284 12.71 -9.54 6.24
C PHE A 284 12.44 -11.03 6.00
N VAL A 285 11.95 -11.76 7.01
CA VAL A 285 11.62 -13.19 6.86
C VAL A 285 10.63 -13.41 5.73
N LEU A 286 9.53 -12.64 5.69
CA LEU A 286 8.52 -12.74 4.65
C LEU A 286 9.04 -12.29 3.28
N ALA A 287 9.90 -11.26 3.23
CA ALA A 287 10.53 -10.84 1.98
C ALA A 287 11.46 -11.91 1.37
N THR A 288 12.08 -12.79 2.16
CA THR A 288 12.85 -13.92 1.61
C THR A 288 11.98 -14.97 0.89
N ALA A 289 10.66 -14.92 1.08
CA ALA A 289 9.69 -15.75 0.39
C ALA A 289 9.09 -15.06 -0.86
N ASP A 290 9.59 -13.89 -1.27
CA ASP A 290 9.11 -13.17 -2.44
C ASP A 290 9.45 -13.92 -3.75
N SER A 291 8.69 -13.66 -4.82
CA SER A 291 8.92 -14.27 -6.14
C SER A 291 9.99 -13.53 -6.95
N ARG A 292 10.25 -12.26 -6.66
CA ARG A 292 11.26 -11.45 -7.34
C ARG A 292 12.61 -11.57 -6.64
N TYR A 293 13.64 -11.92 -7.40
CA TYR A 293 14.99 -12.15 -6.87
C TYR A 293 15.59 -10.90 -6.21
N SER A 294 15.33 -9.70 -6.74
CA SER A 294 15.83 -8.43 -6.18
C SER A 294 15.38 -8.19 -4.74
N VAL A 295 14.11 -8.50 -4.43
CA VAL A 295 13.53 -8.40 -3.09
C VAL A 295 14.15 -9.44 -2.15
N VAL A 296 14.27 -10.69 -2.62
CA VAL A 296 14.91 -11.76 -1.86
C VAL A 296 16.36 -11.42 -1.54
N LEU A 297 17.12 -10.94 -2.52
CA LEU A 297 18.53 -10.56 -2.35
C LEU A 297 18.69 -9.44 -1.33
N ALA A 298 17.84 -8.41 -1.39
CA ALA A 298 17.84 -7.32 -0.41
C ALA A 298 17.53 -7.84 1.01
N ALA A 299 16.61 -8.80 1.15
CA ALA A 299 16.25 -9.36 2.44
C ALA A 299 17.34 -10.31 3.00
N GLU A 300 17.93 -11.16 2.16
CA GLU A 300 18.94 -12.15 2.57
C GLU A 300 20.24 -11.51 3.07
N HIS A 301 20.57 -10.32 2.56
CA HIS A 301 21.71 -9.54 3.02
C HIS A 301 21.62 -9.21 4.53
N ASP A 302 20.43 -8.83 5.02
CA ASP A 302 20.24 -8.34 6.38
C ASP A 302 19.65 -9.37 7.35
N ILE A 303 18.93 -10.39 6.85
CA ILE A 303 18.22 -11.37 7.69
C ILE A 303 19.15 -12.15 8.62
N LYS A 304 20.39 -12.44 8.21
CA LYS A 304 21.36 -13.19 9.04
C LYS A 304 21.71 -12.42 10.31
N ARG A 305 21.91 -11.10 10.19
CA ARG A 305 22.19 -10.21 11.32
C ARG A 305 21.00 -10.15 12.27
N LEU A 306 19.81 -9.89 11.72
CA LEU A 306 18.57 -9.77 12.49
C LEU A 306 18.20 -11.08 13.21
N THR A 307 18.39 -12.22 12.57
CA THR A 307 18.06 -13.54 13.14
C THR A 307 18.89 -13.89 14.38
N VAL A 308 20.12 -13.36 14.47
CA VAL A 308 21.02 -13.56 15.61
C VAL A 308 20.67 -12.64 16.77
N ALA A 309 20.25 -11.42 16.47
CA ALA A 309 19.93 -10.43 17.49
C ALA A 309 18.55 -10.62 18.16
N VAL A 310 17.61 -11.26 17.46
CA VAL A 310 16.24 -11.46 17.92
C VAL A 310 16.09 -12.76 18.73
N ASP A 311 15.35 -12.69 19.85
CA ASP A 311 14.96 -13.87 20.63
C ASP A 311 13.71 -14.56 20.06
N TRP A 312 13.92 -15.76 19.51
CA TRP A 312 12.89 -16.62 18.93
C TRP A 312 12.02 -17.34 19.97
N ASN A 313 12.34 -17.25 21.26
CA ASN A 313 11.51 -17.81 22.34
C ASN A 313 10.50 -16.81 22.90
N SER A 314 10.56 -15.54 22.47
CA SER A 314 9.60 -14.52 22.84
C SER A 314 8.19 -14.88 22.40
N MET A 315 7.22 -14.71 23.31
CA MET A 315 5.81 -15.00 23.06
C MET A 315 5.25 -14.17 21.90
N GLN A 316 5.70 -12.92 21.73
CA GLN A 316 5.26 -12.03 20.64
C GLN A 316 5.64 -12.62 19.27
N HIS A 317 6.91 -13.02 19.10
CA HIS A 317 7.37 -13.61 17.84
C HIS A 317 6.67 -14.94 17.54
N ILE A 318 6.41 -15.76 18.55
CA ILE A 318 5.73 -17.05 18.37
C ILE A 318 4.28 -16.85 17.95
N GLN A 319 3.57 -15.90 18.58
CA GLN A 319 2.21 -15.54 18.18
C GLN A 319 2.18 -15.06 16.73
N SER A 320 3.07 -14.14 16.34
CA SER A 320 3.17 -13.68 14.95
C SER A 320 3.54 -14.82 13.97
N LEU A 321 4.46 -15.72 14.34
CA LEU A 321 4.79 -16.90 13.53
C LEU A 321 3.56 -17.78 13.29
N PHE A 322 2.78 -18.07 14.33
CA PHE A 322 1.55 -18.85 14.19
C PHE A 322 0.48 -18.12 13.39
N GLU A 323 0.33 -16.81 13.58
CA GLU A 323 -0.61 -15.97 12.84
C GLU A 323 -0.27 -15.98 11.33
N PHE A 324 0.99 -15.79 10.94
CA PHE A 324 1.38 -15.89 9.53
C PHE A 324 1.31 -17.33 9.00
N PHE A 325 1.62 -18.34 9.82
CA PHE A 325 1.65 -19.73 9.36
C PHE A 325 0.24 -20.33 9.16
N LEU A 326 -0.65 -20.11 10.12
CA LEU A 326 -1.99 -20.70 10.19
C LEU A 326 -3.12 -19.75 9.78
N GLY A 327 -2.89 -18.43 9.86
CA GLY A 327 -3.93 -17.42 9.75
C GLY A 327 -4.63 -17.13 11.08
N THR A 328 -5.60 -16.22 11.07
CA THR A 328 -6.37 -15.83 12.24
C THR A 328 -7.56 -16.79 12.45
N SER A 329 -7.81 -17.26 13.69
CA SER A 329 -8.93 -18.17 14.00
C SER A 329 -10.30 -17.55 13.72
N LYS A 330 -11.30 -18.40 13.43
CA LYS A 330 -12.68 -18.00 13.16
C LYS A 330 -13.38 -17.32 14.34
N ILE A 331 -12.89 -17.50 15.58
CA ILE A 331 -13.46 -16.91 16.79
C ILE A 331 -13.24 -15.38 16.85
N LEU A 332 -12.13 -14.87 16.28
CA LEU A 332 -11.83 -13.44 16.17
C LEU A 332 -12.60 -12.74 15.03
N LYS A 333 -13.36 -13.48 14.21
CA LYS A 333 -14.14 -12.91 13.09
C LYS A 333 -15.22 -11.93 13.53
N GLN A 334 -15.65 -11.99 14.79
CA GLN A 334 -16.70 -11.12 15.31
C GLN A 334 -16.20 -9.73 15.72
N GLN A 335 -14.89 -9.48 15.82
CA GLN A 335 -14.41 -8.24 16.44
C GLN A 335 -13.68 -7.23 15.55
N ASN A 336 -13.16 -7.57 14.37
CA ASN A 336 -12.72 -6.60 13.35
C ASN A 336 -12.33 -7.37 12.07
N GLU A 337 -13.08 -7.22 10.97
CA GLU A 337 -12.78 -7.93 9.71
C GLU A 337 -11.38 -7.60 9.16
N ASP A 338 -10.89 -6.39 9.43
CA ASP A 338 -9.59 -5.86 9.03
C ASP A 338 -8.38 -6.64 9.57
N LEU A 339 -8.53 -7.32 10.71
CA LEU A 339 -7.44 -8.06 11.37
C LEU A 339 -7.42 -9.55 10.98
N ILE A 340 -8.32 -9.97 10.10
CA ILE A 340 -8.41 -11.37 9.68
C ILE A 340 -7.34 -11.63 8.61
N ARG A 341 -6.40 -12.53 8.92
CA ARG A 341 -5.42 -13.02 7.96
C ARG A 341 -5.79 -14.41 7.45
N ASN A 342 -5.68 -14.59 6.14
CA ASN A 342 -5.69 -15.92 5.53
C ASN A 342 -4.38 -16.66 5.86
N PRO A 343 -4.37 -18.01 5.77
CA PRO A 343 -3.13 -18.76 5.94
C PRO A 343 -2.05 -18.34 4.93
N SER A 344 -0.79 -18.59 5.25
CA SER A 344 0.32 -18.41 4.30
C SER A 344 0.34 -19.48 3.21
N ASN A 345 0.91 -19.13 2.05
CA ASN A 345 1.19 -20.07 0.98
C ASN A 345 2.39 -20.99 1.33
N THR A 346 2.58 -22.06 0.56
CA THR A 346 3.67 -23.03 0.75
C THR A 346 5.05 -22.37 0.80
N ARG A 347 5.31 -21.35 -0.05
CA ARG A 347 6.61 -20.66 -0.10
C ARG A 347 6.93 -19.93 1.20
N ILE A 348 5.98 -19.15 1.72
CA ILE A 348 6.12 -18.45 3.00
C ILE A 348 6.27 -19.47 4.13
N ARG A 349 5.46 -20.53 4.15
CA ARG A 349 5.54 -21.59 5.16
C ARG A 349 6.91 -22.24 5.23
N LEU A 350 7.54 -22.53 4.09
CA LEU A 350 8.89 -23.09 4.03
C LEU A 350 9.95 -22.15 4.63
N LYS A 351 9.75 -20.83 4.56
CA LYS A 351 10.66 -19.84 5.17
C LYS A 351 10.37 -19.60 6.64
N LEU A 352 9.11 -19.71 7.09
CA LEU A 352 8.72 -19.56 8.50
C LEU A 352 9.06 -20.81 9.34
N TYR A 353 8.93 -22.00 8.76
CA TYR A 353 9.04 -23.27 9.47
C TYR A 353 10.37 -23.48 10.23
N PRO A 354 11.55 -23.14 9.69
CA PRO A 354 12.81 -23.25 10.42
C PRO A 354 12.84 -22.44 11.73
N TYR A 355 12.16 -21.28 11.76
CA TYR A 355 12.11 -20.43 12.95
C TYR A 355 11.16 -20.97 14.01
N LEU A 356 10.05 -21.61 13.60
CA LEU A 356 9.17 -22.35 14.50
C LEU A 356 9.91 -23.50 15.17
N LEU A 357 10.73 -24.26 14.42
CA LEU A 357 11.52 -25.36 14.97
C LEU A 357 12.65 -24.89 15.90
N LYS A 358 13.18 -23.68 15.69
CA LYS A 358 14.24 -23.11 16.52
C LYS A 358 13.73 -22.70 17.91
N SER A 359 12.43 -22.44 18.04
CA SER A 359 11.79 -21.99 19.28
C SER A 359 11.37 -23.17 20.14
N ARG A 360 11.84 -23.24 21.40
CA ARG A 360 11.43 -24.29 22.35
C ARG A 360 10.04 -24.02 22.92
N THR A 361 9.66 -22.76 23.04
CA THR A 361 8.36 -22.34 23.57
C THR A 361 7.23 -22.55 22.55
N ALA A 362 7.54 -22.59 21.25
CA ALA A 362 6.56 -22.93 20.21
C ALA A 362 5.97 -24.34 20.38
N SER A 363 6.74 -25.33 20.89
CA SER A 363 6.20 -26.68 21.12
C SER A 363 5.24 -26.78 22.32
N THR A 364 5.28 -25.80 23.21
CA THR A 364 4.41 -25.75 24.41
C THR A 364 3.16 -24.88 24.23
N ILE A 365 3.15 -24.04 23.19
CA ILE A 365 2.05 -23.11 22.93
C ILE A 365 1.10 -23.74 21.92
N PHE A 366 -0.17 -23.88 22.31
CA PHE A 366 -1.22 -24.28 21.37
C PHE A 366 -1.66 -23.06 20.55
N PRO A 367 -1.63 -23.10 19.21
CA PRO A 367 -2.02 -21.95 18.40
C PRO A 367 -3.52 -21.68 18.52
N HIS A 368 -3.87 -20.42 18.79
CA HIS A 368 -5.26 -19.96 18.80
C HIS A 368 -6.00 -20.23 17.49
N ALA A 369 -5.27 -20.36 16.37
CA ALA A 369 -5.80 -20.68 15.03
C ALA A 369 -6.38 -22.11 14.90
N ILE A 370 -6.11 -23.01 15.84
CA ILE A 370 -6.54 -24.42 15.84
C ILE A 370 -7.63 -24.68 16.89
N GLN A 371 -7.87 -23.73 17.80
CA GLN A 371 -9.01 -23.71 18.73
C GLN A 371 -10.25 -23.16 18.02
#